data_AF-A0A8K0PAG4-F1
#
_entry.id   AF-A0A8K0PAG4-F1
#
_cell.length_a   1.000
_cell.length_b   1.000
_cell.length_c   1.000
_cell.angle_alpha   90.00
_cell.angle_beta   90.00
_cell.angle_gamma   90.00
#
_symmetry.space_group_name_H-M   'P 1'
#
loop_
_entity.id
_entity.type
_entity.pdbx_description
1 polymer ?
#
loop_
_entity_poly.entity_id
_entity_poly.type
_entity_poly.pdbx_seq_one_letter_code
_entity_poly.pdbx_strand_id
1 'polypeptide(L)'
;MAPSSVTSATTTHDDPSHYLSSSISSLSSQRAQSSWLAKTYRQAAQLYLTRRLAEALDAIEPAVFPDAFLQGHTNGSSDEDGTRTTAPVAQSSRGTRVKIWSFYLTLLNAIIELGPEEGKLAFGSTKWKTISSKARTGNIWDEVIRHGYGGSEGQVDGEVVANLATLLLTHMTDQRLNQQRLETYLSACMNPAFDVAAHLETYQNGRPVPRRTDSTGASTPRDLNTRLKLLELYTLHVLPRNEEWDYARDFISMSEVLDEERRDAFLAALQSLREEKSLDSIREAELKKRQDEELQKRRDEESRRRREEAEADERAKREEKQKPPPRKGPPESNAARERSNQARQAGPSQRTPAPRPNRPARKSQPPPATILQRASVVLSSLQMSLVNATHSMQKNPMAALRYLIFLFAFLVAVARRDVRQRIRRAFDDGFLKLRQTLGMGVKVSYI
;
A
#
# COMPACT_ATOMS: atom_id res chain seq x y z
N MET A 1 60.02 -66.91 20.35
CA MET A 1 59.05 -66.15 21.17
C MET A 1 59.16 -64.69 20.77
N ALA A 2 58.05 -64.05 20.39
CA ALA A 2 58.02 -62.64 20.02
C ALA A 2 57.19 -61.85 21.05
N PRO A 3 57.59 -60.63 21.45
CA PRO A 3 56.79 -59.78 22.32
C PRO A 3 55.75 -58.98 21.52
N SER A 4 54.49 -59.06 21.92
CA SER A 4 53.38 -58.34 21.28
C SER A 4 53.44 -56.83 21.53
N SER A 5 53.24 -56.04 20.47
CA SER A 5 53.11 -54.58 20.58
C SER A 5 51.68 -54.21 20.95
N VAL A 6 51.48 -53.50 22.06
CA VAL A 6 50.17 -52.97 22.48
C VAL A 6 49.98 -51.58 21.87
N THR A 7 49.00 -51.43 20.97
CA THR A 7 48.57 -50.13 20.46
C THR A 7 47.70 -49.40 21.48
N SER A 8 48.22 -48.33 22.07
CA SER A 8 47.44 -47.40 22.89
C SER A 8 46.49 -46.58 22.02
N ALA A 9 45.19 -46.78 22.18
CA ALA A 9 44.18 -45.90 21.59
C ALA A 9 44.25 -44.53 22.28
N THR A 10 44.47 -43.46 21.50
CA THR A 10 44.44 -42.09 22.02
C THR A 10 43.00 -41.63 22.12
N THR A 11 42.38 -41.82 23.28
CA THR A 11 41.05 -41.27 23.57
C THR A 11 41.17 -39.75 23.67
N THR A 12 40.64 -39.02 22.69
CA THR A 12 40.52 -37.56 22.75
C THR A 12 39.57 -37.19 23.88
N HIS A 13 40.12 -36.65 24.97
CA HIS A 13 39.35 -36.19 26.12
C HIS A 13 38.81 -34.79 25.80
N ASP A 14 37.58 -34.73 25.28
CA ASP A 14 36.86 -33.46 25.09
C ASP A 14 36.67 -32.78 26.45
N ASP A 15 37.37 -31.66 26.64
CA ASP A 15 37.45 -30.97 27.92
C ASP A 15 36.15 -30.18 28.21
N PRO A 16 35.35 -30.57 29.22
CA PRO A 16 34.03 -29.99 29.47
C PRO A 16 34.10 -28.50 29.90
N SER A 17 35.28 -28.00 30.24
CA SER A 17 35.53 -26.60 30.62
C SER A 17 35.17 -25.59 29.50
N HIS A 18 35.38 -25.93 28.23
CA HIS A 18 35.08 -25.03 27.11
C HIS A 18 33.58 -24.80 26.88
N TYR A 19 32.73 -25.79 27.17
CA TYR A 19 31.27 -25.66 27.09
C TYR A 19 30.69 -24.76 28.20
N LEU A 20 31.32 -24.75 29.37
CA LEU A 20 30.94 -23.86 30.47
C LEU A 20 31.47 -22.43 30.26
N SER A 21 32.69 -22.29 29.72
CA SER A 21 33.30 -20.98 29.42
C SER A 21 32.50 -20.18 28.38
N SER A 22 32.08 -20.82 27.29
CA SER A 22 31.20 -20.20 26.28
C SER A 22 29.84 -19.76 26.84
N SER A 23 29.30 -20.50 27.82
CA SER A 23 28.04 -20.17 28.49
C SER A 23 28.15 -18.93 29.39
N ILE A 24 29.21 -18.80 30.20
CA ILE A 24 29.40 -17.61 31.06
C ILE A 24 29.70 -16.34 30.26
N SER A 25 30.48 -16.44 29.17
CA SER A 25 30.73 -15.31 28.27
C SER A 25 29.43 -14.86 27.58
N SER A 26 28.59 -15.80 27.13
CA SER A 26 27.29 -15.49 26.53
C SER A 26 26.35 -14.75 27.50
N LEU A 27 26.28 -15.19 28.77
CA LEU A 27 25.48 -14.53 29.81
C LEU A 27 25.99 -13.12 30.13
N SER A 28 27.31 -12.91 30.18
CA SER A 28 27.90 -11.59 30.42
C SER A 28 27.60 -10.62 29.26
N SER A 29 27.69 -11.10 28.01
CA SER A 29 27.34 -10.35 26.80
C SER A 29 25.86 -9.97 26.77
N GLN A 30 24.96 -10.92 27.07
CA GLN A 30 23.52 -10.67 27.13
C GLN A 30 23.14 -9.65 28.21
N ARG A 31 23.82 -9.65 29.36
CA ARG A 31 23.65 -8.63 30.41
C ARG A 31 24.17 -7.26 29.97
N ALA A 32 25.29 -7.20 29.26
CA ALA A 32 25.81 -5.95 28.70
C ALA A 32 24.84 -5.37 27.66
N GLN A 33 24.40 -6.19 26.68
CA GLN A 33 23.43 -5.81 25.64
C GLN A 33 22.11 -5.32 26.21
N SER A 34 21.51 -6.04 27.17
CA SER A 34 20.25 -5.61 27.81
C SER A 34 20.41 -4.30 28.59
N SER A 35 21.56 -4.06 29.22
CA SER A 35 21.87 -2.78 29.88
C SER A 35 22.06 -1.63 28.88
N TRP A 36 22.64 -1.90 27.71
CA TRP A 36 22.79 -0.93 26.62
C TRP A 36 21.43 -0.57 26.02
N LEU A 37 20.63 -1.56 25.60
CA LEU A 37 19.27 -1.37 25.11
C LEU A 37 18.40 -0.53 26.08
N ALA A 38 18.52 -0.78 27.38
CA ALA A 38 17.79 0.00 28.40
C ALA A 38 18.29 1.45 28.53
N LYS A 39 19.58 1.72 28.33
CA LYS A 39 20.14 3.09 28.29
C LYS A 39 19.70 3.82 27.02
N THR A 40 19.87 3.19 25.86
CA THR A 40 19.47 3.71 24.54
C THR A 40 17.99 4.07 24.51
N TYR A 41 17.11 3.19 25.00
CA TYR A 41 15.68 3.46 25.15
C TYR A 41 15.40 4.70 26.01
N ARG A 42 16.03 4.83 27.19
CA ARG A 42 15.80 5.99 28.08
C ARG A 42 16.30 7.29 27.45
N GLN A 43 17.44 7.26 26.78
CA GLN A 43 18.00 8.42 26.08
C GLN A 43 17.07 8.87 24.95
N ALA A 44 16.66 7.96 24.07
CA ALA A 44 15.74 8.26 22.98
C ALA A 44 14.37 8.75 23.50
N ALA A 45 13.84 8.15 24.58
CA ALA A 45 12.60 8.61 25.20
C ALA A 45 12.72 10.02 25.80
N GLN A 46 13.85 10.38 26.41
CA GLN A 46 14.09 11.73 26.92
C GLN A 46 14.19 12.77 25.78
N LEU A 47 14.81 12.40 24.66
CA LEU A 47 14.89 13.24 23.46
C LEU A 47 13.49 13.42 22.83
N TYR A 48 12.68 12.37 22.81
CA TYR A 48 11.28 12.44 22.37
C TYR A 48 10.44 13.39 23.23
N LEU A 49 10.52 13.28 24.57
CA LEU A 49 9.81 14.16 25.51
C LEU A 49 10.23 15.64 25.38
N THR A 50 11.44 15.91 24.90
CA THR A 50 11.94 17.28 24.63
C THR A 50 11.69 17.73 23.18
N ARG A 51 10.82 17.03 22.42
CA ARG A 51 10.48 17.27 21.00
C ARG A 51 11.69 17.19 20.05
N ARG A 52 12.83 16.63 20.48
CA ARG A 52 14.03 16.38 19.66
C ARG A 52 13.91 15.09 18.87
N LEU A 53 12.92 15.03 17.97
CA LEU A 53 12.52 13.81 17.28
C LEU A 53 13.60 13.24 16.34
N ALA A 54 14.41 14.10 15.71
CA ALA A 54 15.54 13.66 14.88
C ALA A 54 16.62 12.95 15.70
N GLU A 55 17.04 13.58 16.81
CA GLU A 55 18.01 12.99 17.74
C GLU A 55 17.46 11.72 18.41
N ALA A 56 16.15 11.67 18.71
CA ALA A 56 15.50 10.48 19.25
C ALA A 56 15.48 9.31 18.25
N LEU A 57 15.34 9.59 16.95
CA LEU A 57 15.39 8.59 15.88
C LEU A 57 16.81 8.06 15.70
N ASP A 58 17.79 8.95 15.48
CA ASP A 58 19.19 8.56 15.32
C ASP A 58 19.72 7.81 16.57
N ALA A 59 19.19 8.09 17.77
CA ALA A 59 19.51 7.36 19.00
C ALA A 59 18.90 5.95 19.07
N ILE A 60 17.69 5.71 18.52
CA ILE A 60 17.00 4.41 18.62
C ILE A 60 17.28 3.48 17.43
N GLU A 61 17.61 4.02 16.24
CA GLU A 61 17.93 3.24 15.03
C GLU A 61 18.95 2.10 15.27
N PRO A 62 20.09 2.30 15.98
CA PRO A 62 21.05 1.22 16.25
C PRO A 62 20.52 0.05 17.09
N ALA A 63 19.45 0.24 17.85
CA ALA A 63 18.80 -0.83 18.60
C ALA A 63 17.81 -1.64 17.73
N VAL A 64 17.29 -1.02 16.67
CA VAL A 64 16.16 -1.48 15.85
C VAL A 64 16.62 -2.09 14.52
N PHE A 65 17.73 -1.61 13.95
CA PHE A 65 18.29 -2.09 12.68
C PHE A 65 19.69 -2.68 12.85
N PRO A 66 19.99 -3.85 12.24
CA PRO A 66 21.30 -4.49 12.37
C PRO A 66 22.43 -3.70 11.70
N ASP A 67 22.17 -3.06 10.55
CA ASP A 67 23.20 -2.32 9.79
C ASP A 67 23.76 -1.12 10.57
N ALA A 68 22.91 -0.44 11.34
CA ALA A 68 23.30 0.67 12.22
C ALA A 68 24.12 0.21 13.44
N PHE A 69 24.03 -1.07 13.84
CA PHE A 69 24.90 -1.66 14.86
C PHE A 69 26.23 -2.14 14.27
N LEU A 70 26.22 -2.73 13.07
CA LEU A 70 27.41 -3.24 12.39
C LEU A 70 28.40 -2.13 12.00
N GLN A 71 27.90 -0.97 11.52
CA GLN A 71 28.76 0.18 11.19
C GLN A 71 29.54 0.75 12.40
N GLY A 72 29.09 0.50 13.64
CA GLY A 72 29.76 0.98 14.86
C GLY A 72 30.74 -0.01 15.51
N HIS A 73 30.64 -1.32 15.22
CA HIS A 73 31.28 -2.35 16.06
C HIS A 73 32.01 -3.49 15.32
N THR A 74 31.97 -3.59 13.99
CA THR A 74 32.68 -4.67 13.27
C THR A 74 33.72 -4.16 12.27
N ASN A 75 34.89 -3.73 12.78
CA ASN A 75 36.13 -3.78 11.99
C ASN A 75 36.60 -5.25 11.91
N GLY A 76 36.30 -5.91 10.80
CA GLY A 76 36.95 -7.16 10.39
C GLY A 76 36.50 -8.46 11.07
N SER A 77 35.44 -9.09 10.55
CA SER A 77 35.40 -10.56 10.39
C SER A 77 34.43 -10.89 9.25
N SER A 78 35.00 -11.28 8.12
CA SER A 78 34.26 -11.83 6.98
C SER A 78 34.10 -13.34 7.19
N ASP A 79 33.06 -13.75 7.92
CA ASP A 79 32.64 -15.14 8.02
C ASP A 79 31.22 -15.28 7.47
N GLU A 80 31.07 -16.22 6.54
CA GLU A 80 29.79 -16.55 5.90
C GLU A 80 28.90 -17.36 6.84
N ASP A 81 27.99 -16.70 7.54
CA ASP A 81 26.82 -17.38 8.09
C ASP A 81 25.57 -16.47 8.06
N GLY A 82 24.44 -17.04 7.61
CA GLY A 82 23.19 -16.31 7.33
C GLY A 82 22.42 -15.82 8.57
N THR A 83 23.04 -15.93 9.74
CA THR A 83 22.40 -15.86 11.07
C THR A 83 22.39 -14.46 11.71
N ARG A 84 22.99 -13.44 11.07
CA ARG A 84 23.10 -12.06 11.60
C ARG A 84 22.20 -11.01 10.90
N THR A 85 21.02 -11.41 10.43
CA THR A 85 20.01 -10.51 9.81
C THR A 85 19.02 -9.89 10.80
N THR A 86 19.03 -10.33 12.07
CA THR A 86 18.14 -9.85 13.13
C THR A 86 18.82 -8.75 13.97
N ALA A 87 18.04 -7.77 14.44
CA ALA A 87 18.57 -6.65 15.21
C ALA A 87 18.84 -7.04 16.69
N PRO A 88 19.69 -6.30 17.42
CA PRO A 88 19.99 -6.59 18.83
C PRO A 88 18.75 -6.71 19.72
N VAL A 89 17.68 -5.96 19.41
CA VAL A 89 16.39 -6.04 20.11
C VAL A 89 15.69 -7.40 19.98
N ALA A 90 15.88 -8.15 18.89
CA ALA A 90 15.29 -9.47 18.70
C ALA A 90 15.85 -10.54 19.64
N GLN A 91 17.07 -10.35 20.14
CA GLN A 91 17.69 -11.23 21.14
C GLN A 91 17.36 -10.81 22.59
N SER A 92 16.66 -9.68 22.75
CA SER A 92 16.28 -9.12 24.05
C SER A 92 14.98 -9.70 24.62
N SER A 93 14.74 -9.46 25.91
CA SER A 93 13.52 -9.90 26.62
C SER A 93 12.24 -9.33 25.99
N ARG A 94 11.10 -10.05 26.12
CA ARG A 94 9.77 -9.62 25.65
C ARG A 94 9.48 -8.17 26.06
N GLY A 95 9.63 -7.84 27.34
CA GLY A 95 9.35 -6.50 27.86
C GLY A 95 10.29 -5.40 27.34
N THR A 96 11.54 -5.73 26.98
CA THR A 96 12.47 -4.79 26.33
C THR A 96 12.09 -4.59 24.87
N ARG A 97 11.82 -5.68 24.14
CA ARG A 97 11.44 -5.69 22.73
C ARG A 97 10.16 -4.91 22.47
N VAL A 98 9.11 -5.19 23.24
CA VAL A 98 7.82 -4.48 23.17
C VAL A 98 8.01 -2.98 23.37
N LYS A 99 8.78 -2.57 24.38
CA LYS A 99 9.02 -1.14 24.67
C LYS A 99 9.75 -0.44 23.55
N ILE A 100 10.83 -1.03 23.03
CA ILE A 100 11.64 -0.43 21.96
C ILE A 100 10.84 -0.32 20.67
N TRP A 101 10.18 -1.40 20.23
CA TRP A 101 9.37 -1.35 19.01
C TRP A 101 8.13 -0.47 19.14
N SER A 102 7.41 -0.50 20.26
CA SER A 102 6.28 0.40 20.49
C SER A 102 6.71 1.86 20.47
N PHE A 103 7.79 2.21 21.17
CA PHE A 103 8.35 3.56 21.15
C PHE A 103 8.81 3.98 19.76
N TYR A 104 9.48 3.11 19.01
CA TYR A 104 9.88 3.40 17.63
C TYR A 104 8.67 3.66 16.73
N LEU A 105 7.60 2.87 16.83
CA LEU A 105 6.36 3.07 16.07
C LEU A 105 5.63 4.37 16.47
N THR A 106 5.56 4.69 17.76
CA THR A 106 5.02 5.98 18.24
C THR A 106 5.86 7.17 17.77
N LEU A 107 7.19 7.03 17.76
CA LEU A 107 8.11 8.03 17.22
C LEU A 107 7.89 8.22 15.72
N LEU A 108 7.75 7.15 14.93
CA LEU A 108 7.42 7.24 13.51
C LEU A 108 6.06 7.92 13.28
N ASN A 109 5.04 7.61 14.09
CA ASN A 109 3.74 8.27 14.01
C ASN A 109 3.89 9.79 14.23
N ALA A 110 4.54 10.18 15.32
CA ALA A 110 4.80 11.57 15.65
C ALA A 110 5.57 12.29 14.54
N ILE A 111 6.60 11.66 13.94
CA ILE A 111 7.41 12.21 12.83
C ILE A 111 6.56 12.52 11.59
N ILE A 112 5.56 11.69 11.29
CA ILE A 112 4.68 11.90 10.13
C ILE A 112 3.62 12.97 10.44
N GLU A 113 3.20 13.08 11.71
CA GLU A 113 2.25 14.11 12.19
C GLU A 113 2.80 15.56 12.15
N LEU A 114 4.13 15.78 12.16
CA LEU A 114 4.69 17.11 11.83
C LEU A 114 4.37 17.56 10.40
N GLY A 115 3.93 16.64 9.54
CA GLY A 115 3.61 16.92 8.15
C GLY A 115 4.84 17.21 7.27
N PRO A 116 4.61 17.60 6.01
CA PRO A 116 5.66 17.69 5.01
C PRO A 116 6.59 18.89 5.19
N GLU A 117 6.21 19.95 5.88
CA GLU A 117 7.06 21.15 5.98
C GLU A 117 8.01 21.07 7.18
N GLU A 118 7.50 20.90 8.40
CA GLU A 118 8.35 20.68 9.59
C GLU A 118 9.17 19.39 9.48
N GLY A 119 8.58 18.29 8.97
CA GLY A 119 9.28 17.01 8.82
C GLY A 119 10.46 17.06 7.84
N LYS A 120 10.33 17.76 6.70
CA LYS A 120 11.45 17.97 5.77
C LYS A 120 12.54 18.86 6.36
N LEU A 121 12.18 19.83 7.20
CA LEU A 121 13.13 20.74 7.85
C LEU A 121 13.93 20.03 8.95
N ALA A 122 13.28 19.20 9.77
CA ALA A 122 13.93 18.50 10.88
C ALA A 122 14.77 17.28 10.47
N PHE A 123 14.36 16.52 9.44
CA PHE A 123 15.02 15.26 9.05
C PHE A 123 15.74 15.32 7.69
N GLY A 124 15.53 16.39 6.92
CA GLY A 124 15.92 16.45 5.51
C GLY A 124 14.91 15.74 4.59
N SER A 125 14.83 16.23 3.35
CA SER A 125 13.77 15.83 2.41
C SER A 125 13.80 14.36 1.98
N THR A 126 14.95 13.69 2.04
CA THR A 126 15.13 12.28 1.68
C THR A 126 14.73 11.35 2.82
N LYS A 127 15.31 11.50 4.02
CA LYS A 127 14.96 10.69 5.21
C LYS A 127 13.45 10.76 5.49
N TRP A 128 12.86 11.97 5.54
CA TRP A 128 11.43 12.14 5.81
C TRP A 128 10.54 11.46 4.77
N LYS A 129 10.88 11.55 3.46
CA LYS A 129 10.14 10.87 2.39
C LYS A 129 10.22 9.35 2.53
N THR A 130 11.41 8.81 2.84
CA THR A 130 11.59 7.36 3.05
C THR A 130 10.74 6.87 4.23
N ILE A 131 10.80 7.55 5.39
CA ILE A 131 10.00 7.22 6.58
C ILE A 131 8.49 7.28 6.26
N SER A 132 8.04 8.39 5.68
CA SER A 132 6.64 8.58 5.30
C SER A 132 6.17 7.54 4.28
N SER A 133 7.02 7.15 3.33
CA SER A 133 6.72 6.10 2.36
C SER A 133 6.59 4.74 3.03
N LYS A 134 7.49 4.36 3.96
CA LYS A 134 7.43 3.08 4.69
C LYS A 134 6.12 2.89 5.45
N ALA A 135 5.62 3.95 6.09
CA ALA A 135 4.33 3.94 6.79
C ALA A 135 3.14 3.89 5.81
N ARG A 136 3.17 4.68 4.72
CA ARG A 136 2.09 4.74 3.71
C ARG A 136 1.96 3.47 2.86
N THR A 137 3.04 2.71 2.66
CA THR A 137 3.01 1.44 1.92
C THR A 137 2.86 0.22 2.83
N GLY A 138 3.01 0.38 4.15
CA GLY A 138 2.98 -0.72 5.12
C GLY A 138 4.27 -1.53 5.21
N ASN A 139 5.33 -1.20 4.47
CA ASN A 139 6.63 -1.89 4.51
C ASN A 139 7.25 -1.90 5.92
N ILE A 140 6.88 -0.95 6.78
CA ILE A 140 7.25 -0.94 8.20
C ILE A 140 6.87 -2.25 8.93
N TRP A 141 5.78 -2.90 8.55
CA TRP A 141 5.34 -4.18 9.10
C TRP A 141 6.39 -5.28 8.86
N ASP A 142 6.88 -5.39 7.63
CA ASP A 142 7.91 -6.36 7.23
C ASP A 142 9.25 -6.08 7.92
N GLU A 143 9.59 -4.80 8.15
CA GLU A 143 10.80 -4.41 8.90
C GLU A 143 10.72 -4.85 10.37
N VAL A 144 9.57 -4.66 11.04
CA VAL A 144 9.36 -5.13 12.43
C VAL A 144 9.49 -6.65 12.52
N ILE A 145 8.85 -7.40 11.62
CA ILE A 145 8.93 -8.86 11.62
C ILE A 145 10.36 -9.35 11.37
N ARG A 146 11.01 -8.83 10.33
CA ARG A 146 12.36 -9.27 9.91
C ARG A 146 13.40 -8.95 10.98
N HIS A 147 13.44 -7.70 11.45
CA HIS A 147 14.50 -7.26 12.35
C HIS A 147 14.18 -7.52 13.83
N GLY A 148 12.91 -7.56 14.23
CA GLY A 148 12.47 -7.72 15.62
C GLY A 148 12.05 -9.14 16.01
N TYR A 149 11.57 -9.94 15.05
CA TYR A 149 10.92 -11.24 15.31
C TYR A 149 11.36 -12.36 14.36
N GLY A 150 12.49 -12.18 13.66
CA GLY A 150 13.17 -13.24 12.90
C GLY A 150 12.42 -13.77 11.67
N GLY A 151 11.36 -13.10 11.21
CA GLY A 151 10.55 -13.56 10.07
C GLY A 151 9.17 -14.12 10.45
N SER A 152 8.90 -14.42 11.73
CA SER A 152 7.67 -15.11 12.16
C SER A 152 6.56 -14.13 12.56
N GLU A 153 5.55 -13.96 11.70
CA GLU A 153 4.39 -13.07 11.95
C GLU A 153 3.62 -13.42 13.22
N GLY A 154 3.42 -14.71 13.52
CA GLY A 154 2.73 -15.16 14.73
C GLY A 154 3.48 -14.96 16.05
N GLN A 155 4.77 -14.57 16.02
CA GLN A 155 5.56 -14.30 17.23
C GLN A 155 5.66 -12.81 17.59
N VAL A 156 5.09 -11.92 16.78
CA VAL A 156 5.06 -10.48 17.09
C VAL A 156 4.22 -10.24 18.34
N ASP A 157 4.68 -9.41 19.26
CA ASP A 157 3.91 -9.11 20.47
C ASP A 157 2.64 -8.32 20.15
N GLY A 158 1.49 -8.74 20.67
CA GLY A 158 0.20 -8.09 20.37
C GLY A 158 0.13 -6.58 20.66
N GLU A 159 0.89 -6.07 21.62
CA GLU A 159 1.01 -4.61 21.87
C GLU A 159 1.74 -3.90 20.70
N VAL A 160 2.75 -4.53 20.11
CA VAL A 160 3.47 -4.03 18.93
C VAL A 160 2.58 -4.14 17.69
N VAL A 161 1.82 -5.22 17.53
CA VAL A 161 0.83 -5.39 16.46
C VAL A 161 -0.25 -4.31 16.52
N ALA A 162 -0.78 -4.00 17.71
CA ALA A 162 -1.79 -2.95 17.87
C ALA A 162 -1.24 -1.56 17.49
N ASN A 163 0.00 -1.25 17.90
CA ASN A 163 0.66 0.01 17.55
C ASN A 163 1.01 0.09 16.05
N LEU A 164 1.43 -1.02 15.42
CA LEU A 164 1.61 -1.13 13.97
C LEU A 164 0.30 -0.86 13.22
N ALA A 165 -0.76 -1.60 13.55
CA ALA A 165 -2.05 -1.47 12.88
C ALA A 165 -2.67 -0.07 13.07
N THR A 166 -2.42 0.60 14.21
CA THR A 166 -2.81 2.00 14.43
C THR A 166 -2.00 2.96 13.54
N LEU A 167 -0.66 2.81 13.46
CA LEU A 167 0.19 3.60 12.56
C LEU A 167 -0.26 3.46 11.09
N LEU A 168 -0.57 2.22 10.65
CA LEU A 168 -1.07 1.96 9.30
C LEU A 168 -2.48 2.54 9.10
N LEU A 169 -3.35 2.48 10.10
CA LEU A 169 -4.68 3.08 10.06
C LEU A 169 -4.62 4.61 9.87
N THR A 170 -3.69 5.29 10.56
CA THR A 170 -3.53 6.75 10.44
C THR A 170 -3.00 7.16 9.06
N HIS A 171 -1.99 6.45 8.53
CA HIS A 171 -1.20 6.93 7.39
C HIS A 171 -1.43 6.22 6.05
N MET A 172 -2.02 5.01 6.01
CA MET A 172 -2.36 4.32 4.76
C MET A 172 -3.76 4.70 4.24
N THR A 173 -3.87 4.91 2.93
CA THR A 173 -5.15 5.17 2.26
C THR A 173 -5.93 3.90 1.93
N ASP A 174 -5.24 2.78 1.67
CA ASP A 174 -5.82 1.46 1.47
C ASP A 174 -5.48 0.60 2.70
N GLN A 175 -6.50 0.05 3.37
CA GLN A 175 -6.33 -0.75 4.58
C GLN A 175 -6.33 -2.26 4.30
N ARG A 176 -6.39 -2.71 3.05
CA ARG A 176 -6.37 -4.16 2.69
C ARG A 176 -5.11 -4.88 3.15
N LEU A 177 -3.95 -4.23 3.09
CA LEU A 177 -2.71 -4.82 3.62
C LEU A 177 -2.80 -4.95 5.15
N ASN A 178 -3.30 -3.93 5.85
CA ASN A 178 -3.48 -3.94 7.30
C ASN A 178 -4.47 -5.04 7.74
N GLN A 179 -5.59 -5.19 7.00
CA GLN A 179 -6.54 -6.29 7.14
C GLN A 179 -5.85 -7.65 6.96
N GLN A 180 -5.19 -7.90 5.84
CA GLN A 180 -4.52 -9.19 5.58
C GLN A 180 -3.49 -9.54 6.66
N ARG A 181 -2.73 -8.55 7.13
CA ARG A 181 -1.73 -8.72 8.20
C ARG A 181 -2.39 -9.01 9.55
N LEU A 182 -3.48 -8.34 9.90
CA LEU A 182 -4.25 -8.62 11.12
C LEU A 182 -4.95 -9.98 11.06
N GLU A 183 -5.55 -10.37 9.94
CA GLU A 183 -6.13 -11.70 9.71
C GLU A 183 -5.07 -12.80 9.90
N THR A 184 -3.91 -12.63 9.28
CA THR A 184 -2.78 -13.56 9.42
C THR A 184 -2.35 -13.68 10.87
N TYR A 185 -2.15 -12.56 11.57
CA TYR A 185 -1.76 -12.53 12.98
C TYR A 185 -2.81 -13.15 13.92
N LEU A 186 -4.09 -12.80 13.74
CA LEU A 186 -5.20 -13.33 14.54
C LEU A 186 -5.36 -14.84 14.32
N SER A 187 -5.20 -15.33 13.08
CA SER A 187 -5.25 -16.76 12.79
C SER A 187 -4.13 -17.55 13.47
N ALA A 188 -2.90 -17.00 13.50
CA ALA A 188 -1.77 -17.58 14.24
C ALA A 188 -2.01 -17.57 15.76
N CYS A 189 -2.59 -16.50 16.31
CA CYS A 189 -2.98 -16.41 17.71
C CYS A 189 -4.13 -17.37 18.10
N MET A 190 -4.98 -17.76 17.14
CA MET A 190 -6.09 -18.69 17.37
C MET A 190 -5.68 -20.16 17.29
N ASN A 191 -4.68 -20.51 16.48
CA ASN A 191 -4.25 -21.90 16.26
C ASN A 191 -2.76 -22.14 16.53
N PRO A 192 -2.25 -21.95 17.77
CA PRO A 192 -0.84 -22.13 18.11
C PRO A 192 -0.35 -23.59 18.05
N ALA A 193 -1.24 -24.55 17.81
CA ALA A 193 -0.91 -25.97 17.72
C ALA A 193 -0.48 -26.44 16.31
N PHE A 194 -0.75 -25.67 15.26
CA PHE A 194 -0.61 -26.08 13.85
C PHE A 194 0.38 -25.24 13.02
N ASP A 195 1.43 -24.69 13.64
CA ASP A 195 2.57 -24.15 12.88
C ASP A 195 3.41 -25.29 12.27
N VAL A 196 2.98 -25.74 11.09
CA VAL A 196 3.64 -26.80 10.32
C VAL A 196 5.04 -26.38 9.88
N ALA A 197 5.31 -25.09 9.69
CA ALA A 197 6.63 -24.60 9.29
C ALA A 197 7.62 -24.71 10.46
N ALA A 198 7.26 -24.19 11.64
CA ALA A 198 8.07 -24.35 12.85
C ALA A 198 8.25 -25.84 13.22
N HIS A 199 7.22 -26.68 13.00
CA HIS A 199 7.34 -28.11 13.27
C HIS A 199 8.31 -28.80 12.30
N LEU A 200 8.30 -28.45 11.01
CA LEU A 200 9.22 -28.97 10.00
C LEU A 200 10.67 -28.56 10.27
N GLU A 201 10.92 -27.30 10.65
CA GLU A 201 12.24 -26.82 11.07
C GLU A 201 12.75 -27.55 12.33
N THR A 202 11.84 -27.88 13.26
CA THR A 202 12.17 -28.66 14.47
C THR A 202 12.70 -30.06 14.13
N TYR A 203 12.15 -30.73 13.10
CA TYR A 203 12.66 -32.04 12.66
C TYR A 203 14.00 -31.96 11.94
N GLN A 204 14.33 -30.86 11.26
CA GLN A 204 15.59 -30.71 10.54
C GLN A 204 16.78 -30.43 11.47
N ASN A 205 16.58 -29.65 12.53
CA ASN A 205 17.67 -29.12 13.35
C ASN A 205 17.99 -29.90 14.64
N GLY A 206 17.26 -30.99 14.95
CA GLY A 206 17.63 -32.00 15.96
C GLY A 206 17.76 -31.54 17.43
N ARG A 207 17.57 -30.25 17.71
CA ARG A 207 17.67 -29.64 19.05
C ARG A 207 16.27 -29.39 19.62
N PRO A 208 15.91 -29.98 20.77
CA PRO A 208 14.69 -29.61 21.49
C PRO A 208 14.83 -28.17 22.01
N VAL A 209 14.32 -27.20 21.25
CA VAL A 209 14.14 -25.84 21.78
C VAL A 209 13.08 -25.94 22.89
N PRO A 210 13.35 -25.48 24.13
CA PRO A 210 12.36 -25.50 25.19
C PRO A 210 11.15 -24.66 24.74
N ARG A 211 10.05 -25.36 24.50
CA ARG A 211 8.79 -24.82 23.98
C ARG A 211 8.30 -23.74 24.94
N ARG A 212 8.49 -22.46 24.59
CA ARG A 212 7.90 -21.33 25.31
C ARG A 212 6.41 -21.29 25.05
N THR A 213 5.68 -22.18 25.72
CA THR A 213 4.23 -22.39 25.60
C THR A 213 3.39 -21.19 26.07
N ASP A 214 4.03 -20.16 26.63
CA ASP A 214 3.38 -18.93 27.10
C ASP A 214 3.11 -17.92 25.97
N SER A 215 3.43 -18.24 24.71
CA SER A 215 3.45 -17.28 23.60
C SER A 215 2.07 -16.78 23.16
N THR A 216 1.02 -17.59 23.29
CA THR A 216 -0.29 -17.31 22.65
C THR A 216 -1.42 -18.10 23.32
N GLY A 217 -2.29 -17.41 24.09
CA GLY A 217 -3.58 -17.95 24.53
C GLY A 217 -3.90 -17.82 26.03
N ALA A 218 -4.65 -16.77 26.40
CA ALA A 218 -5.55 -16.71 27.56
C ALA A 218 -4.99 -16.93 29.00
N SER A 219 -3.68 -17.03 29.24
CA SER A 219 -3.14 -17.26 30.59
C SER A 219 -3.02 -15.99 31.47
N THR A 220 -3.02 -14.78 30.90
CA THR A 220 -2.97 -13.52 31.67
C THR A 220 -4.07 -12.52 31.28
N PRO A 221 -4.62 -11.73 32.22
CA PRO A 221 -5.58 -10.67 31.91
C PRO A 221 -5.05 -9.61 30.92
N ARG A 222 -3.73 -9.40 30.88
CA ARG A 222 -3.10 -8.43 29.97
C ARG A 222 -3.11 -8.92 28.52
N ASP A 223 -2.82 -10.19 28.29
CA ASP A 223 -2.84 -10.76 26.94
C ASP A 223 -4.28 -10.86 26.41
N LEU A 224 -5.28 -11.12 27.27
CA LEU A 224 -6.70 -11.00 26.92
C LEU A 224 -7.07 -9.56 26.51
N ASN A 225 -6.73 -8.56 27.32
CA ASN A 225 -7.01 -7.15 27.00
C ASN A 225 -6.34 -6.72 25.67
N THR A 226 -5.11 -7.18 25.43
CA THR A 226 -4.39 -6.96 24.17
C THR A 226 -5.13 -7.58 22.98
N ARG A 227 -5.67 -8.79 23.13
CA ARG A 227 -6.49 -9.46 22.11
C ARG A 227 -7.81 -8.72 21.87
N LEU A 228 -8.50 -8.27 22.91
CA LEU A 228 -9.72 -7.45 22.78
C LEU A 228 -9.45 -6.16 22.00
N LYS A 229 -8.36 -5.44 22.33
CA LYS A 229 -7.94 -4.23 21.59
C LYS A 229 -7.65 -4.52 20.11
N LEU A 230 -7.03 -5.67 19.80
CA LEU A 230 -6.78 -6.07 18.40
C LEU A 230 -8.08 -6.41 17.66
N LEU A 231 -9.03 -7.07 18.32
CA LEU A 231 -10.35 -7.33 17.75
C LEU A 231 -11.10 -6.02 17.48
N GLU A 232 -11.11 -5.08 18.44
CA GLU A 232 -11.73 -3.75 18.30
C GLU A 232 -11.11 -2.93 17.15
N LEU A 233 -9.79 -2.90 17.06
CA LEU A 233 -9.06 -2.23 15.98
C LEU A 233 -9.37 -2.87 14.62
N TYR A 234 -9.46 -4.20 14.56
CA TYR A 234 -9.80 -4.92 13.35
C TYR A 234 -11.25 -4.67 12.91
N THR A 235 -12.23 -4.91 13.78
CA THR A 235 -13.67 -4.93 13.42
C THR A 235 -14.30 -3.55 13.38
N LEU A 236 -13.89 -2.61 14.25
CA LEU A 236 -14.50 -1.27 14.33
C LEU A 236 -13.72 -0.20 13.56
N HIS A 237 -12.49 -0.47 13.13
CA HIS A 237 -11.66 0.54 12.45
C HIS A 237 -11.15 0.09 11.07
N VAL A 238 -10.50 -1.09 10.98
CA VAL A 238 -9.90 -1.56 9.71
C VAL A 238 -10.96 -1.99 8.71
N LEU A 239 -11.90 -2.88 9.09
CA LEU A 239 -12.95 -3.35 8.18
C LEU A 239 -13.91 -2.22 7.72
N PRO A 240 -14.37 -1.28 8.59
CA PRO A 240 -15.16 -0.11 8.16
C PRO A 240 -14.47 0.81 7.15
N ARG A 241 -13.13 0.91 7.18
CA ARG A 241 -12.36 1.66 6.17
C ARG A 241 -12.27 0.94 4.83
N ASN A 242 -12.29 -0.39 4.81
CA ASN A 242 -12.43 -1.18 3.58
C ASN A 242 -13.89 -1.37 3.13
N GLU A 243 -14.84 -0.80 3.87
CA GLU A 243 -16.30 -0.89 3.66
C GLU A 243 -16.91 -2.29 3.87
N GLU A 244 -16.19 -3.18 4.56
CA GLU A 244 -16.56 -4.58 4.79
C GLU A 244 -17.43 -4.75 6.05
N TRP A 245 -18.48 -3.93 6.17
CA TRP A 245 -19.36 -3.85 7.36
C TRP A 245 -20.04 -5.16 7.73
N ASP A 246 -20.52 -5.90 6.73
CA ASP A 246 -21.27 -7.13 6.97
C ASP A 246 -20.31 -8.27 7.37
N TYR A 247 -19.08 -8.28 6.83
CA TYR A 247 -18.02 -9.19 7.28
C TYR A 247 -17.57 -8.87 8.72
N ALA A 248 -17.47 -7.60 9.09
CA ALA A 248 -17.18 -7.19 10.47
C ALA A 248 -18.27 -7.68 11.45
N ARG A 249 -19.55 -7.56 11.08
CA ARG A 249 -20.68 -8.09 11.86
C ARG A 249 -20.60 -9.61 12.02
N ASP A 250 -20.43 -10.33 10.92
CA ASP A 250 -20.32 -11.80 10.93
C ASP A 250 -19.15 -12.25 11.82
N PHE A 251 -17.99 -11.59 11.70
CA PHE A 251 -16.81 -11.87 12.51
C PHE A 251 -17.02 -11.60 14.01
N ILE A 252 -17.67 -10.49 14.39
CA ILE A 252 -18.02 -10.22 15.81
C ILE A 252 -18.96 -11.31 16.35
N SER A 253 -19.99 -11.69 15.57
CA SER A 253 -20.98 -12.70 16.00
C SER A 253 -20.40 -14.10 16.18
N MET A 254 -19.39 -14.47 15.37
CA MET A 254 -18.71 -15.77 15.42
C MET A 254 -17.50 -15.79 16.37
N SER A 255 -17.16 -14.67 17.01
CA SER A 255 -15.96 -14.56 17.85
C SER A 255 -16.17 -15.13 19.25
N GLU A 256 -15.72 -16.36 19.47
CA GLU A 256 -15.70 -17.08 20.77
C GLU A 256 -14.95 -16.35 21.90
N VAL A 257 -14.16 -15.32 21.57
CA VAL A 257 -13.32 -14.53 22.51
C VAL A 257 -14.12 -13.43 23.23
N LEU A 258 -15.25 -13.02 22.65
CA LEU A 258 -16.07 -11.93 23.16
C LEU A 258 -17.23 -12.53 23.96
N ASP A 259 -17.38 -12.12 25.21
CA ASP A 259 -18.60 -12.38 26.01
C ASP A 259 -19.82 -11.71 25.36
N GLU A 260 -21.04 -12.18 25.66
CA GLU A 260 -22.27 -11.67 25.02
C GLU A 260 -22.41 -10.13 25.14
N GLU A 261 -22.23 -9.59 26.35
CA GLU A 261 -22.26 -8.15 26.61
C GLU A 261 -21.23 -7.36 25.75
N ARG A 262 -20.06 -7.96 25.49
CA ARG A 262 -19.03 -7.35 24.64
C ARG A 262 -19.37 -7.49 23.15
N ARG A 263 -19.98 -8.60 22.72
CA ARG A 263 -20.49 -8.76 21.34
C ARG A 263 -21.55 -7.72 21.06
N ASP A 264 -22.53 -7.57 21.93
CA ASP A 264 -23.60 -6.57 21.81
C ASP A 264 -23.04 -5.14 21.78
N ALA A 265 -22.11 -4.81 22.68
CA ALA A 265 -21.44 -3.50 22.68
C ALA A 265 -20.68 -3.22 21.36
N PHE A 266 -19.97 -4.22 20.82
CA PHE A 266 -19.24 -4.09 19.55
C PHE A 266 -20.19 -3.97 18.35
N LEU A 267 -21.31 -4.71 18.33
CA LEU A 267 -22.33 -4.63 17.28
C LEU A 267 -23.05 -3.27 17.31
N ALA A 268 -23.39 -2.76 18.50
CA ALA A 268 -23.98 -1.43 18.67
C ALA A 268 -23.01 -0.33 18.23
N ALA A 269 -21.72 -0.41 18.60
CA ALA A 269 -20.69 0.51 18.14
C ALA A 269 -20.52 0.47 16.61
N LEU A 270 -20.46 -0.72 16.01
CA LEU A 270 -20.36 -0.89 14.56
C LEU A 270 -21.58 -0.29 13.83
N GLN A 271 -22.79 -0.45 14.37
CA GLN A 271 -24.00 0.16 13.82
C GLN A 271 -23.93 1.69 13.92
N SER A 272 -23.59 2.25 15.08
CA SER A 272 -23.46 3.69 15.29
C SER A 272 -22.44 4.31 14.33
N LEU A 273 -21.30 3.65 14.10
CA LEU A 273 -20.25 4.11 13.19
C LEU A 273 -20.68 4.03 11.71
N ARG A 274 -21.51 3.04 11.35
CA ARG A 274 -22.13 2.93 10.01
C ARG A 274 -23.15 4.05 9.78
N GLU A 275 -23.95 4.37 10.79
CA GLU A 275 -24.92 5.46 10.75
C GLU A 275 -24.21 6.82 10.65
N GLU A 276 -23.17 7.06 11.46
CA GLU A 276 -22.33 8.26 11.40
C GLU A 276 -21.72 8.47 9.99
N LYS A 277 -21.04 7.46 9.43
CA LYS A 277 -20.49 7.52 8.06
C LYS A 277 -21.58 7.82 7.01
N SER A 278 -22.79 7.29 7.20
CA SER A 278 -23.90 7.56 6.28
C SER A 278 -24.40 9.01 6.38
N LEU A 279 -24.45 9.57 7.59
CA LEU A 279 -24.84 10.96 7.83
C LEU A 279 -23.78 11.92 7.28
N ASP A 280 -22.51 11.62 7.47
CA ASP A 280 -21.40 12.41 6.90
C ASP A 280 -21.47 12.43 5.37
N SER A 281 -21.68 11.26 4.74
CA SER A 281 -21.87 11.17 3.29
C SER A 281 -23.06 11.99 2.78
N ILE A 282 -24.16 12.05 3.53
CA ILE A 282 -25.33 12.89 3.21
C ILE A 282 -24.98 14.38 3.33
N ARG A 283 -24.28 14.81 4.40
CA ARG A 283 -23.85 16.20 4.61
C ARG A 283 -22.88 16.65 3.52
N GLU A 284 -21.90 15.82 3.15
CA GLU A 284 -20.97 16.09 2.05
C GLU A 284 -21.68 16.22 0.70
N ALA A 285 -22.63 15.32 0.42
CA ALA A 285 -23.43 15.38 -0.81
C ALA A 285 -24.29 16.65 -0.88
N GLU A 286 -24.87 17.10 0.25
CA GLU A 286 -25.63 18.35 0.30
C GLU A 286 -24.74 19.58 0.09
N LEU A 287 -23.58 19.64 0.79
CA LEU A 287 -22.61 20.73 0.62
C LEU A 287 -22.08 20.81 -0.82
N LYS A 288 -21.83 19.67 -1.45
CA LYS A 288 -21.41 19.61 -2.86
C LYS A 288 -22.52 20.09 -3.80
N LYS A 289 -23.76 19.65 -3.58
CA LYS A 289 -24.91 20.12 -4.36
C LYS A 289 -25.08 21.64 -4.29
N ARG A 290 -24.95 22.23 -3.09
CA ARG A 290 -25.00 23.68 -2.89
C ARG A 290 -23.89 24.41 -3.67
N GLN A 291 -22.67 23.89 -3.67
CA GLN A 291 -21.54 24.45 -4.45
C GLN A 291 -21.77 24.33 -5.97
N ASP A 292 -22.26 23.19 -6.45
CA ASP A 292 -22.56 22.96 -7.86
C ASP A 292 -23.71 23.88 -8.34
N GLU A 293 -24.74 24.10 -7.53
CA GLU A 293 -25.83 25.05 -7.81
C GLU A 293 -25.33 26.52 -7.87
N GLU A 294 -24.42 26.92 -6.98
CA GLU A 294 -23.82 28.26 -7.01
C GLU A 294 -22.95 28.47 -8.26
N LEU A 295 -22.11 27.48 -8.59
CA LEU A 295 -21.26 27.54 -9.78
C LEU A 295 -22.10 27.58 -11.07
N GLN A 296 -23.20 26.83 -11.12
CA GLN A 296 -24.11 26.82 -12.27
C GLN A 296 -24.84 28.17 -12.40
N LYS A 297 -25.34 28.77 -11.32
CA LYS A 297 -25.92 30.13 -11.33
C LYS A 297 -24.92 31.17 -11.87
N ARG A 298 -23.67 31.14 -11.41
CA ARG A 298 -22.61 32.04 -11.91
C ARG A 298 -22.34 31.85 -13.42
N ARG A 299 -22.33 30.61 -13.91
CA ARG A 299 -22.19 30.29 -15.33
C ARG A 299 -23.38 30.81 -16.16
N ASP A 300 -24.60 30.64 -15.65
CA ASP A 300 -25.81 31.07 -16.36
C ASP A 300 -25.94 32.60 -16.38
N GLU A 301 -25.54 33.30 -15.32
CA GLU A 301 -25.41 34.76 -15.31
C GLU A 301 -24.35 35.27 -16.28
N GLU A 302 -23.17 34.65 -16.34
CA GLU A 302 -22.12 35.02 -17.30
C GLU A 302 -22.58 34.77 -18.75
N SER A 303 -23.24 33.64 -18.99
CA SER A 303 -23.87 33.32 -20.29
C SER A 303 -24.91 34.36 -20.69
N ARG A 304 -25.71 34.85 -19.74
CA ARG A 304 -26.72 35.90 -19.99
C ARG A 304 -26.05 37.24 -20.31
N ARG A 305 -25.05 37.67 -19.52
CA ARG A 305 -24.27 38.89 -19.80
C ARG A 305 -23.61 38.87 -21.18
N ARG A 306 -22.96 37.76 -21.55
CA ARG A 306 -22.35 37.59 -22.89
C ARG A 306 -23.37 37.68 -24.04
N ARG A 307 -24.63 37.25 -23.83
CA ARG A 307 -25.70 37.41 -24.82
C ARG A 307 -26.19 38.87 -24.90
N GLU A 308 -26.38 39.51 -23.76
CA GLU A 308 -26.77 40.93 -23.66
C GLU A 308 -25.71 41.84 -24.32
N GLU A 309 -24.41 41.59 -24.09
CA GLU A 309 -23.29 42.28 -24.73
C GLU A 309 -23.24 42.04 -26.26
N ALA A 310 -23.46 40.80 -26.71
CA ALA A 310 -23.48 40.46 -28.14
C ALA A 310 -24.66 41.11 -28.88
N GLU A 311 -25.85 41.19 -28.26
CA GLU A 311 -26.98 41.93 -28.83
C GLU A 311 -26.72 43.44 -28.87
N ALA A 312 -26.07 44.01 -27.86
CA ALA A 312 -25.73 45.43 -27.85
C ALA A 312 -24.73 45.80 -28.97
N ASP A 313 -23.69 44.98 -29.16
CA ASP A 313 -22.72 45.14 -30.25
C ASP A 313 -23.36 44.96 -31.65
N GLU A 314 -24.31 44.04 -31.81
CA GLU A 314 -25.05 43.85 -33.07
C GLU A 314 -25.97 45.04 -33.37
N ARG A 315 -26.65 45.61 -32.37
CA ARG A 315 -27.44 46.84 -32.50
C ARG A 315 -26.56 48.04 -32.86
N ALA A 316 -25.42 48.24 -32.16
CA ALA A 316 -24.48 49.31 -32.46
C ALA A 316 -23.98 49.24 -33.92
N LYS A 317 -23.65 48.04 -34.41
CA LYS A 317 -23.25 47.79 -35.81
C LYS A 317 -24.37 48.02 -36.83
N ARG A 318 -25.65 47.90 -36.45
CA ARG A 318 -26.79 48.27 -37.30
C ARG A 318 -26.99 49.78 -37.37
N GLU A 319 -26.87 50.47 -36.23
CA GLU A 319 -26.98 51.93 -36.16
C GLU A 319 -25.83 52.63 -36.91
N GLU A 320 -24.59 52.13 -36.79
CA GLU A 320 -23.43 52.64 -37.54
C GLU A 320 -23.64 52.52 -39.05
N LYS A 321 -24.24 51.42 -39.53
CA LYS A 321 -24.58 51.20 -40.95
C LYS A 321 -25.74 52.07 -41.47
N GLN A 322 -26.52 52.70 -40.58
CA GLN A 322 -27.61 53.61 -40.97
C GLN A 322 -27.20 55.09 -40.95
N LYS A 323 -26.01 55.44 -40.44
CA LYS A 323 -25.48 56.80 -40.56
C LYS A 323 -25.15 57.12 -42.03
N PRO A 324 -25.67 58.22 -42.61
CA PRO A 324 -25.30 58.62 -43.97
C PRO A 324 -23.82 59.03 -44.03
N PRO A 325 -23.13 58.83 -45.17
CA PRO A 325 -21.73 59.18 -45.30
C PRO A 325 -21.52 60.69 -45.08
N PRO A 326 -20.42 61.11 -44.41
CA PRO A 326 -20.16 62.52 -44.17
C PRO A 326 -20.03 63.28 -45.49
N ARG A 327 -20.76 64.40 -45.58
CA ARG A 327 -20.81 65.27 -46.76
C ARG A 327 -19.40 65.83 -47.05
N LYS A 328 -18.85 65.54 -48.23
CA LYS A 328 -17.60 66.16 -48.71
C LYS A 328 -17.85 67.66 -48.99
N GLY A 329 -17.03 68.53 -48.41
CA GLY A 329 -16.85 69.91 -48.85
C GLY A 329 -15.75 70.01 -49.92
N PRO A 330 -15.80 71.00 -50.84
CA PRO A 330 -14.79 71.22 -51.89
C PRO A 330 -13.71 72.25 -51.40
N PRO A 331 -12.72 72.71 -52.20
CA PRO A 331 -11.31 72.39 -51.98
C PRO A 331 -10.41 73.63 -51.69
N GLU A 332 -9.08 73.46 -51.82
CA GLU A 332 -7.96 74.43 -51.63
C GLU A 332 -7.41 74.56 -50.18
N SER A 333 -6.10 74.68 -49.94
CA SER A 333 -4.90 74.42 -50.76
C SER A 333 -3.63 74.22 -49.88
N ASN A 334 -2.58 73.57 -50.44
CA ASN A 334 -1.17 73.57 -49.98
C ASN A 334 -0.80 72.92 -48.61
N ALA A 335 0.31 72.19 -48.44
CA ALA A 335 1.33 71.68 -49.38
C ALA A 335 2.21 70.57 -48.72
N ALA A 336 2.88 69.75 -49.55
CA ALA A 336 4.15 69.01 -49.27
C ALA A 336 4.17 67.94 -48.13
N ARG A 337 4.96 66.85 -48.12
CA ARG A 337 5.94 66.16 -48.99
C ARG A 337 6.26 64.79 -48.32
N GLU A 338 6.77 63.71 -48.93
CA GLU A 338 6.96 63.27 -50.34
C GLU A 338 7.32 61.75 -50.33
N ARG A 339 7.08 61.01 -51.45
CA ARG A 339 7.80 59.76 -51.88
C ARG A 339 7.60 58.43 -51.10
N SER A 340 7.73 57.24 -51.72
CA SER A 340 7.64 56.83 -53.15
C SER A 340 7.67 55.30 -53.28
N ASN A 341 7.02 54.75 -54.31
CA ASN A 341 7.39 53.57 -55.13
C ASN A 341 7.78 52.23 -54.44
N GLN A 342 7.09 51.13 -54.76
CA GLN A 342 7.44 50.12 -55.79
C GLN A 342 8.77 49.37 -55.56
N ALA A 343 8.94 48.10 -55.89
CA ALA A 343 8.02 46.98 -56.13
C ALA A 343 8.87 45.69 -56.30
N ARG A 344 8.23 44.53 -56.08
CA ARG A 344 8.60 43.21 -56.65
C ARG A 344 9.97 42.55 -56.31
N GLN A 345 9.79 41.36 -55.72
CA GLN A 345 10.33 40.07 -56.17
C GLN A 345 11.76 39.60 -55.79
N ALA A 346 11.71 38.49 -55.03
CA ALA A 346 12.37 37.21 -55.29
C ALA A 346 13.88 37.05 -54.98
N GLY A 347 14.14 36.19 -53.99
CA GLY A 347 15.26 35.24 -54.10
C GLY A 347 16.13 35.09 -52.85
N PRO A 348 16.81 33.95 -52.69
CA PRO A 348 16.83 33.28 -51.38
C PRO A 348 18.23 32.88 -50.85
N SER A 349 18.44 32.84 -49.52
CA SER A 349 19.17 31.73 -48.82
C SER A 349 19.47 31.93 -47.32
N GLN A 350 19.29 30.82 -46.58
CA GLN A 350 20.14 30.25 -45.50
C GLN A 350 20.33 30.89 -44.08
N ARG A 351 20.13 29.99 -43.08
CA ARG A 351 20.84 29.82 -41.77
C ARG A 351 20.53 30.82 -40.62
N THR A 352 19.66 30.51 -39.63
CA THR A 352 19.75 29.60 -38.43
C THR A 352 20.41 30.22 -37.18
N PRO A 353 20.13 29.76 -35.92
CA PRO A 353 18.95 29.09 -35.31
C PRO A 353 18.45 29.84 -34.02
N ALA A 354 17.35 29.54 -33.32
CA ALA A 354 17.06 28.44 -32.35
C ALA A 354 15.92 28.91 -31.37
N PRO A 355 15.40 28.13 -30.41
CA PRO A 355 15.12 26.69 -30.34
C PRO A 355 13.59 26.39 -30.24
N ARG A 356 13.20 25.11 -30.11
CA ARG A 356 11.80 24.62 -30.13
C ARG A 356 11.32 24.11 -28.75
N PRO A 357 9.99 23.97 -28.57
CA PRO A 357 9.46 22.69 -28.06
C PRO A 357 8.57 21.96 -29.10
N ASN A 358 8.44 20.64 -28.93
CA ASN A 358 7.95 19.72 -29.96
C ASN A 358 6.44 19.78 -30.25
N ARG A 359 6.09 19.68 -31.54
CA ARG A 359 4.77 19.23 -32.02
C ARG A 359 4.96 17.90 -32.78
N PRO A 360 4.37 16.77 -32.34
CA PRO A 360 4.57 15.48 -33.00
C PRO A 360 3.87 15.41 -34.37
N ALA A 361 4.44 14.60 -35.26
CA ALA A 361 4.05 14.55 -36.67
C ALA A 361 2.69 13.88 -36.93
N ARG A 362 1.96 14.44 -37.89
CA ARG A 362 0.68 13.93 -38.40
C ARG A 362 0.94 12.67 -39.25
N LYS A 363 0.82 11.47 -38.66
CA LYS A 363 0.85 10.20 -39.41
C LYS A 363 -0.35 10.09 -40.34
N SER A 364 -0.10 9.55 -41.54
CA SER A 364 -1.13 9.14 -42.50
C SER A 364 -2.05 8.07 -41.90
N GLN A 365 -3.35 8.28 -42.06
CA GLN A 365 -4.41 7.43 -41.53
C GLN A 365 -4.65 6.24 -42.47
N PRO A 366 -4.46 4.97 -42.04
CA PRO A 366 -4.86 3.81 -42.84
C PRO A 366 -6.40 3.64 -42.83
N PRO A 367 -6.98 2.97 -43.85
CA PRO A 367 -8.42 2.74 -43.93
C PRO A 367 -8.95 1.88 -42.76
N PRO A 368 -10.25 1.97 -42.41
CA PRO A 368 -10.81 1.28 -41.25
C PRO A 368 -10.81 -0.24 -41.44
N ALA A 369 -9.89 -0.91 -40.74
CA ALA A 369 -9.81 -2.37 -40.69
C ALA A 369 -11.11 -2.99 -40.14
N THR A 370 -11.64 -3.97 -40.89
CA THR A 370 -12.91 -4.66 -40.63
C THR A 370 -12.87 -5.43 -39.31
N ILE A 371 -14.03 -5.65 -38.68
CA ILE A 371 -14.17 -6.29 -37.36
C ILE A 371 -13.44 -7.64 -37.28
N LEU A 372 -13.46 -8.43 -38.36
CA LEU A 372 -12.77 -9.72 -38.47
C LEU A 372 -11.24 -9.63 -38.37
N GLN A 373 -10.61 -8.55 -38.86
CA GLN A 373 -9.15 -8.38 -38.73
C GLN A 373 -8.74 -8.11 -37.27
N ARG A 374 -9.60 -7.47 -36.46
CA ARG A 374 -9.31 -7.23 -35.03
C ARG A 374 -9.30 -8.52 -34.21
N ALA A 375 -10.17 -9.47 -34.54
CA ALA A 375 -10.20 -10.79 -33.89
C ALA A 375 -8.92 -11.60 -34.15
N SER A 376 -8.39 -11.57 -35.38
CA SER A 376 -7.15 -12.30 -35.73
C SER A 376 -5.91 -11.80 -34.97
N VAL A 377 -5.78 -10.48 -34.75
CA VAL A 377 -4.68 -9.90 -33.98
C VAL A 377 -4.75 -10.34 -32.51
N VAL A 378 -5.93 -10.34 -31.89
CA VAL A 378 -6.11 -10.82 -30.51
C VAL A 378 -5.78 -12.32 -30.39
N LEU A 379 -6.25 -13.16 -31.32
CA LEU A 379 -5.92 -14.59 -31.35
C LEU A 379 -4.41 -14.86 -31.47
N SER A 380 -3.71 -14.12 -32.34
CA SER A 380 -2.25 -14.26 -32.48
C SER A 380 -1.50 -13.89 -31.20
N SER A 381 -1.95 -12.85 -30.48
CA SER A 381 -1.37 -12.45 -29.19
C SER A 381 -1.60 -13.49 -28.08
N LEU A 382 -2.70 -14.24 -28.17
CA LEU A 382 -3.08 -15.27 -27.20
C LEU A 382 -2.37 -16.61 -27.45
N GLN A 383 -2.02 -16.93 -28.70
CA GLN A 383 -1.09 -18.03 -28.99
C GLN A 383 0.33 -17.73 -28.47
N MET A 384 0.80 -16.48 -28.64
CA MET A 384 2.14 -16.09 -28.17
C MET A 384 2.27 -16.12 -26.64
N SER A 385 1.20 -15.78 -25.90
CA SER A 385 1.19 -15.88 -24.44
C SER A 385 1.13 -17.33 -23.95
N LEU A 386 0.41 -18.23 -24.64
CA LEU A 386 0.39 -19.67 -24.35
C LEU A 386 1.76 -20.32 -24.54
N VAL A 387 2.47 -20.04 -25.64
CA VAL A 387 3.80 -20.60 -25.90
C VAL A 387 4.82 -20.10 -24.86
N ASN A 388 4.78 -18.82 -24.48
CA ASN A 388 5.63 -18.30 -23.41
C ASN A 388 5.27 -18.85 -22.01
N ALA A 389 3.99 -19.15 -21.75
CA ALA A 389 3.57 -19.78 -20.49
C ALA A 389 4.13 -21.20 -20.35
N THR A 390 4.12 -22.01 -21.41
CA THR A 390 4.71 -23.37 -21.38
C THR A 390 6.22 -23.35 -21.13
N HIS A 391 6.95 -22.41 -21.72
CA HIS A 391 8.39 -22.26 -21.47
C HIS A 391 8.72 -21.73 -20.06
N SER A 392 7.78 -21.05 -19.39
CA SER A 392 7.91 -20.56 -18.01
C SER A 392 7.75 -21.67 -16.96
N MET A 393 7.03 -22.75 -17.28
CA MET A 393 6.76 -23.84 -16.32
C MET A 393 8.02 -24.57 -15.84
N GLN A 394 9.11 -24.55 -16.61
CA GLN A 394 10.35 -25.27 -16.27
C GLN A 394 11.26 -24.51 -15.28
N LYS A 395 10.96 -23.24 -14.98
CA LYS A 395 11.78 -22.40 -14.05
C LYS A 395 11.08 -22.01 -12.76
N ASN A 396 9.76 -22.20 -12.63
CA ASN A 396 8.99 -21.84 -11.44
C ASN A 396 7.92 -22.89 -11.10
N PRO A 397 8.26 -24.00 -10.39
CA PRO A 397 7.29 -25.04 -10.04
C PRO A 397 6.14 -24.50 -9.18
N MET A 398 6.38 -23.48 -8.35
CA MET A 398 5.34 -22.80 -7.56
C MET A 398 4.32 -22.04 -8.41
N ALA A 399 4.70 -21.54 -9.59
CA ALA A 399 3.76 -20.88 -10.51
C ALA A 399 2.85 -21.91 -11.20
N ALA A 400 3.43 -23.06 -11.60
CA ALA A 400 2.67 -24.18 -12.15
C ALA A 400 1.68 -24.75 -11.10
N LEU A 401 2.10 -24.93 -9.84
CA LEU A 401 1.24 -25.38 -8.75
C LEU A 401 0.08 -24.39 -8.51
N ARG A 402 0.36 -23.09 -8.44
CA ARG A 402 -0.68 -22.04 -8.31
C ARG A 402 -1.66 -22.04 -9.48
N TYR A 403 -1.19 -22.25 -10.72
CA TYR A 403 -2.04 -22.36 -11.89
C TYR A 403 -2.93 -23.61 -11.85
N LEU A 404 -2.39 -24.77 -11.43
CA LEU A 404 -3.18 -26.00 -11.26
C LEU A 404 -4.23 -25.87 -10.15
N ILE A 405 -3.89 -25.26 -9.01
CA ILE A 405 -4.85 -24.96 -7.93
C ILE A 405 -5.95 -24.01 -8.43
N PHE A 406 -5.59 -22.98 -9.19
CA PHE A 406 -6.56 -22.07 -9.81
C PHE A 406 -7.48 -22.79 -10.81
N LEU A 407 -6.93 -23.65 -11.66
CA LEU A 407 -7.70 -24.46 -12.61
C LEU A 407 -8.67 -25.41 -11.90
N PHE A 408 -8.23 -26.04 -10.80
CA PHE A 408 -9.05 -26.93 -9.99
C PHE A 408 -10.16 -26.18 -9.24
N ALA A 409 -9.83 -25.03 -8.65
CA ALA A 409 -10.81 -24.14 -8.02
C ALA A 409 -11.86 -23.63 -9.03
N PHE A 410 -11.44 -23.30 -10.25
CA PHE A 410 -12.32 -22.90 -11.35
C PHE A 410 -13.25 -24.05 -11.78
N LEU A 411 -12.71 -25.26 -11.93
CA LEU A 411 -13.51 -26.47 -12.21
C LEU A 411 -14.55 -26.74 -11.11
N VAL A 412 -14.17 -26.64 -9.84
CA VAL A 412 -15.09 -26.79 -8.70
C VAL A 412 -16.14 -25.69 -8.68
N ALA A 413 -15.78 -24.43 -8.96
CA ALA A 413 -16.72 -23.31 -9.05
C ALA A 413 -17.75 -23.50 -10.18
N VAL A 414 -17.31 -23.96 -11.36
CA VAL A 414 -18.20 -24.27 -12.49
C VAL A 414 -19.00 -25.56 -12.25
N ALA A 415 -18.51 -26.50 -11.44
CA ALA A 415 -19.25 -27.70 -11.06
C ALA A 415 -20.40 -27.40 -10.07
N ARG A 416 -20.37 -26.30 -9.30
CA ARG A 416 -21.49 -25.91 -8.41
C ARG A 416 -22.77 -25.69 -9.21
N ARG A 417 -23.86 -26.32 -8.76
CA ARG A 417 -25.17 -26.26 -9.45
C ARG A 417 -25.70 -24.82 -9.50
N ASP A 418 -25.48 -24.03 -8.46
CA ASP A 418 -25.96 -22.65 -8.36
C ASP A 418 -25.29 -21.72 -9.37
N VAL A 419 -23.98 -21.89 -9.61
CA VAL A 419 -23.23 -21.14 -10.62
C VAL A 419 -23.75 -21.48 -12.01
N ARG A 420 -23.96 -22.77 -12.32
CA ARG A 420 -24.55 -23.19 -13.60
C ARG A 420 -25.97 -22.68 -13.81
N GLN A 421 -26.78 -22.60 -12.75
CA GLN A 421 -28.13 -22.01 -12.82
C GLN A 421 -28.08 -20.48 -13.02
N ARG A 422 -27.17 -19.77 -12.34
CA ARG A 422 -26.98 -18.32 -12.55
C ARG A 422 -26.49 -18.00 -13.96
N ILE A 423 -25.54 -18.77 -14.49
CA ILE A 423 -25.06 -18.61 -15.87
C ILE A 423 -26.17 -18.91 -16.88
N ARG A 424 -26.96 -19.98 -16.68
CA ARG A 424 -28.12 -20.27 -17.56
C ARG A 424 -29.14 -19.13 -17.54
N ARG A 425 -29.60 -18.68 -16.37
CA ARG A 425 -30.52 -17.54 -16.25
C ARG A 425 -29.99 -16.28 -16.95
N ALA A 426 -28.72 -15.93 -16.75
CA ALA A 426 -28.10 -14.78 -17.41
C ALA A 426 -28.02 -14.93 -18.94
N PHE A 427 -27.80 -16.15 -19.45
CA PHE A 427 -27.86 -16.44 -20.88
C PHE A 427 -29.29 -16.37 -21.43
N ASP A 428 -30.27 -16.96 -20.74
CA ASP A 428 -31.67 -16.95 -21.15
C ASP A 428 -32.23 -15.52 -21.20
N ASP A 429 -31.96 -14.70 -20.17
CA ASP A 429 -32.32 -13.28 -20.11
C ASP A 429 -31.62 -12.46 -21.22
N GLY A 430 -30.36 -12.77 -21.53
CA GLY A 430 -29.62 -12.15 -22.62
C GLY A 430 -30.17 -12.50 -24.00
N PHE A 431 -30.55 -13.77 -24.20
CA PHE A 431 -31.06 -14.28 -25.47
C PHE A 431 -32.49 -13.79 -25.75
N LEU A 432 -33.32 -13.65 -24.71
CA LEU A 432 -34.64 -13.03 -24.79
C LEU A 432 -34.55 -11.56 -25.21
N LYS A 433 -33.64 -10.78 -24.59
CA LYS A 433 -33.40 -9.38 -24.97
C LYS A 433 -32.92 -9.26 -26.42
N LEU A 434 -31.97 -10.11 -26.85
CA LEU A 434 -31.50 -10.11 -28.25
C LEU A 434 -32.63 -10.41 -29.25
N ARG A 435 -33.51 -11.38 -28.92
CA ARG A 435 -34.70 -11.69 -29.73
C ARG A 435 -35.72 -10.56 -29.75
N GLN A 436 -35.95 -9.85 -28.65
CA GLN A 436 -36.84 -8.67 -28.63
C GLN A 436 -36.29 -7.53 -29.49
N THR A 437 -35.00 -7.21 -29.38
CA THR A 437 -34.39 -6.13 -30.17
C THR A 437 -34.39 -6.44 -31.68
N LEU A 438 -34.12 -7.68 -32.07
CA LEU A 438 -34.22 -8.11 -33.47
C LEU A 438 -35.69 -8.16 -33.96
N GLY A 439 -36.64 -8.54 -33.09
CA GLY A 439 -38.06 -8.59 -33.40
C GLY A 439 -38.71 -7.20 -33.63
N MET A 440 -38.22 -6.16 -32.95
CA MET A 440 -38.63 -4.78 -33.23
C MET A 440 -37.98 -4.21 -34.50
N GLY A 441 -36.72 -4.56 -34.78
CA GLY A 441 -35.99 -4.03 -35.94
C GLY A 441 -36.57 -4.41 -37.32
N VAL A 442 -37.25 -5.56 -37.42
CA VAL A 442 -37.84 -6.04 -38.69
C VAL A 442 -39.26 -5.52 -38.93
N LYS A 443 -39.91 -4.92 -37.92
CA LYS A 443 -41.35 -4.56 -37.98
C LYS A 443 -41.66 -3.14 -38.47
N VAL A 444 -40.66 -2.39 -38.94
CA VAL A 444 -40.79 -0.96 -39.36
C VAL A 444 -40.37 -0.72 -40.82
N SER A 445 -40.05 -1.76 -41.59
CA SER A 445 -39.67 -1.65 -43.01
C SER A 445 -40.76 -2.17 -43.95
N TYR A 446 -41.97 -1.61 -43.87
CA TYR A 446 -43.02 -1.68 -44.92
C TYR A 446 -44.03 -0.53 -44.77
N ILE A 447 -43.59 0.70 -45.07
CA ILE A 447 -44.39 1.82 -45.60
C ILE A 447 -43.52 2.49 -46.67
#